data_AF-A0A4R2GX25-F1
#
_entry.id   AF-A0A4R2GX25-F1
#
_cell.length_a   1.000
_cell.length_b   1.000
_cell.length_c   1.000
_cell.angle_alpha   90.00
_cell.angle_beta   90.00
_cell.angle_gamma   90.00
#
_symmetry.space_group_name_H-M   'P 1'
#
loop_
_entity.id
_entity.type
_entity.pdbx_description
1 polymer ?
#
loop_
_entity_poly.entity_id
_entity_poly.type
_entity_poly.pdbx_seq_one_letter_code
_entity_poly.pdbx_strand_id
1 'polypeptide(L)'
;MPTSDHGSTYAPQVLHELWEDPDDDAGYSLTLCLAGPRGEAARSLLSPSARLTWSLEAESHFQAMTLYYEHMGWGLYTSRDERDLPTYAELGWEDEGEG
;
A
#
# COMPACT_ATOMS: atom_id res chain seq x y z
N MET A 1 18.14 -31.35 19.41
CA MET A 1 16.85 -30.73 19.08
C MET A 1 17.09 -29.83 17.88
N PRO A 2 16.62 -30.15 16.68
CA PRO A 2 16.65 -29.18 15.60
C PRO A 2 15.63 -28.08 15.94
N THR A 3 16.08 -26.83 16.01
CA THR A 3 15.20 -25.67 16.05
C THR A 3 14.53 -25.59 14.68
N SER A 4 13.23 -25.88 14.63
CA SER A 4 12.42 -25.64 13.45
C SER A 4 12.35 -24.13 13.22
N ASP A 5 13.32 -23.62 12.48
CA ASP A 5 13.19 -22.39 11.72
C ASP A 5 12.03 -22.61 10.74
N HIS A 6 10.84 -22.14 11.13
CA HIS A 6 9.75 -22.00 10.19
C HIS A 6 10.07 -20.73 9.40
N GLY A 7 10.95 -20.87 8.41
CA GLY A 7 11.09 -19.87 7.35
C GLY A 7 9.67 -19.55 6.87
N SER A 8 9.23 -18.33 7.14
CA SER A 8 7.87 -17.88 6.86
C SER A 8 7.65 -18.04 5.36
N THR A 9 6.77 -18.96 4.94
CA THR A 9 6.42 -19.18 3.54
C THR A 9 5.50 -18.09 2.99
N TYR A 10 5.38 -16.97 3.69
CA TYR A 10 4.52 -15.85 3.34
C TYR A 10 5.39 -14.77 2.71
N ALA A 11 5.01 -14.35 1.50
CA ALA A 11 5.62 -13.20 0.86
C ALA A 11 5.57 -11.99 1.81
N PRO A 12 6.62 -11.15 1.83
CA PRO A 12 6.63 -9.93 2.63
C PRO A 12 5.41 -9.07 2.29
N GLN A 13 4.60 -8.79 3.31
CA GLN A 13 3.47 -7.89 3.17
C GLN A 13 3.91 -6.49 3.57
N VAL A 14 3.61 -5.51 2.72
CA VAL A 14 3.90 -4.11 2.97
C VAL A 14 2.60 -3.39 3.32
N LEU A 15 2.66 -2.55 4.36
CA LEU A 15 1.52 -1.78 4.83
C LEU A 15 1.25 -0.58 3.92
N HIS A 16 0.00 -0.42 3.54
CA HIS A 16 -0.55 0.73 2.82
C HIS A 16 -1.57 1.48 3.69
N GLU A 17 -1.65 2.78 3.42
CA GLU A 17 -2.55 3.73 4.07
C GLU A 17 -3.42 4.42 3.02
N LEU A 18 -4.73 4.43 3.24
CA LEU A 18 -5.69 5.21 2.46
C LEU A 18 -6.05 6.49 3.20
N TRP A 19 -5.75 7.62 2.58
CA TRP A 19 -6.04 8.95 3.07
C TRP A 19 -7.16 9.60 2.28
N GLU A 20 -8.12 10.17 2.99
CA GLU A 20 -9.18 11.02 2.44
C GLU A 20 -8.83 12.48 2.67
N ASP A 21 -8.81 13.28 1.61
CA ASP A 21 -8.55 14.70 1.65
C ASP A 21 -9.76 15.51 1.14
N PRO A 22 -10.58 16.07 2.04
CA PRO A 22 -11.76 16.85 1.66
C PRO A 22 -11.45 18.29 1.24
N ASP A 23 -10.21 18.78 1.39
CA ASP A 23 -9.80 20.14 0.98
C ASP A 23 -8.71 20.10 -0.10
N ASP A 24 -8.63 19.00 -0.88
CA ASP A 24 -7.82 18.94 -2.08
C ASP A 24 -8.24 20.02 -3.09
N ASP A 25 -7.34 20.50 -3.96
CA ASP A 25 -7.67 21.52 -4.98
C ASP A 25 -8.84 21.09 -5.90
N ALA A 26 -9.07 19.78 -6.07
CA ALA A 26 -10.20 19.22 -6.80
C ALA A 26 -11.49 19.04 -5.95
N GLY A 27 -11.43 19.33 -4.66
CA GLY A 27 -12.53 19.28 -3.69
C GLY A 27 -12.64 17.99 -2.89
N TYR A 28 -12.16 16.86 -3.40
CA TYR A 28 -12.04 15.61 -2.63
C TYR A 28 -11.06 14.68 -3.35
N SER A 29 -10.08 14.14 -2.63
CA SER A 29 -9.15 13.16 -3.17
C SER A 29 -8.95 11.95 -2.24
N LEU A 30 -8.63 10.81 -2.86
CA LEU A 30 -8.27 9.56 -2.20
C LEU A 30 -6.83 9.23 -2.54
N THR A 31 -5.98 9.13 -1.53
CA THR A 31 -4.56 8.80 -1.71
C THR A 31 -4.25 7.49 -1.03
N LEU A 32 -4.02 6.44 -1.81
CA LEU A 32 -3.47 5.17 -1.34
C LEU A 32 -1.94 5.21 -1.49
N CYS A 33 -1.22 5.14 -0.37
CA CYS A 33 0.24 5.20 -0.36
C CYS A 33 0.84 4.19 0.64
N LEU A 34 2.15 3.99 0.58
CA LEU A 34 2.86 3.12 1.53
C LEU A 34 2.93 3.76 2.93
N ALA A 35 2.83 2.96 3.98
CA ALA A 35 3.13 3.43 5.33
C ALA A 35 4.63 3.74 5.48
N GLY A 36 4.97 4.60 6.44
CA GLY A 36 6.38 4.95 6.74
C GLY A 36 7.05 5.79 5.64
N PRO A 37 8.40 5.89 5.64
CA PRO A 37 9.14 6.85 4.81
C PRO A 37 8.83 6.78 3.31
N ARG A 38 8.54 5.58 2.79
CA ARG A 38 8.26 5.36 1.36
C ARG A 38 6.98 6.04 0.87
N GLY A 39 6.01 6.30 1.74
CA GLY A 39 4.82 7.11 1.39
C GLY A 39 4.85 8.54 1.94
N GLU A 40 5.94 8.96 2.58
CA GLU A 40 6.04 10.32 3.15
C GLU A 40 5.89 11.39 2.08
N ALA A 41 6.51 11.18 0.90
CA ALA A 41 6.36 12.10 -0.22
C ALA A 41 4.89 12.27 -0.65
N ALA A 42 4.12 11.18 -0.72
CA ALA A 42 2.69 11.25 -1.04
C ALA A 42 1.90 11.96 0.07
N ARG A 43 2.15 11.61 1.34
CA ARG A 43 1.47 12.26 2.48
C ARG A 43 1.81 13.74 2.62
N SER A 44 3.00 14.16 2.22
CA SER A 44 3.43 15.57 2.29
C SER A 44 2.66 16.50 1.34
N LEU A 45 2.00 15.93 0.33
CA LEU A 45 1.16 16.65 -0.63
C LEU A 45 -0.29 16.81 -0.14
N LEU A 46 -0.68 16.09 0.91
CA LEU A 46 -2.02 16.17 1.46
C LEU A 46 -2.24 17.50 2.19
N SER A 47 -3.47 17.99 2.12
CA SER A 47 -3.88 19.14 2.89
C SER A 47 -3.85 18.83 4.40
N PRO A 48 -3.81 19.85 5.27
CA PRO A 48 -3.99 19.68 6.70
C PRO A 48 -5.34 19.04 7.08
N SER A 49 -6.28 19.01 6.14
CA SER A 49 -7.60 18.43 6.32
C SER A 49 -7.68 16.93 5.97
N ALA A 50 -6.59 16.35 5.46
CA ALA A 50 -6.55 14.93 5.16
C ALA A 50 -6.59 14.06 6.41
N ARG A 51 -7.20 12.88 6.28
CA ARG A 51 -7.41 11.90 7.37
C ARG A 51 -7.08 10.50 6.88
N LEU A 52 -6.40 9.71 7.70
CA LEU A 52 -6.25 8.28 7.48
C LEU A 52 -7.59 7.60 7.75
N THR A 53 -8.18 6.95 6.75
CA THR A 53 -9.48 6.29 6.88
C THR A 53 -9.40 4.78 6.80
N TRP A 54 -8.36 4.23 6.17
CA TRP A 54 -8.17 2.79 6.07
C TRP A 54 -6.69 2.40 5.92
N SER A 55 -6.37 1.15 6.26
CA SER A 55 -5.02 0.59 6.10
C SER A 55 -5.14 -0.89 5.72
N LEU A 56 -4.22 -1.36 4.89
CA LEU A 56 -4.20 -2.73 4.37
C LEU A 56 -2.76 -3.21 4.20
N GLU A 57 -2.55 -4.52 4.34
CA GLU A 57 -1.28 -5.17 4.01
C GLU A 57 -1.40 -5.82 2.63
N ALA A 58 -0.35 -5.69 1.81
CA ALA A 58 -0.31 -6.28 0.48
C ALA A 58 1.11 -6.73 0.07
N GLU A 59 1.19 -7.80 -0.71
CA GLU A 59 2.42 -8.36 -1.24
C GLU A 59 2.88 -7.68 -2.55
N SER A 60 2.00 -6.91 -3.20
CA SER A 60 2.28 -6.18 -4.44
C SER A 60 1.39 -4.95 -4.59
N HIS A 61 1.78 -4.03 -5.47
CA HIS A 61 0.94 -2.88 -5.83
C HIS A 61 -0.39 -3.34 -6.44
N PHE A 62 -0.38 -4.37 -7.28
CA PHE A 62 -1.60 -4.94 -7.85
C PHE A 62 -2.55 -5.47 -6.77
N GLN A 63 -2.05 -6.18 -5.76
CA GLN A 63 -2.89 -6.67 -4.67
C GLN A 63 -3.45 -5.52 -3.84
N ALA A 64 -2.65 -4.50 -3.53
CA ALA A 64 -3.11 -3.30 -2.83
C ALA A 64 -4.25 -2.60 -3.57
N MET A 65 -4.10 -2.40 -4.89
CA MET A 65 -5.13 -1.79 -5.73
C MET A 65 -6.39 -2.66 -5.85
N THR A 66 -6.24 -3.98 -5.87
CA THR A 66 -7.37 -4.92 -5.88
C THR A 66 -8.19 -4.81 -4.59
N LEU A 67 -7.52 -4.85 -3.43
CA LEU A 67 -8.17 -4.68 -2.12
C LEU A 67 -8.82 -3.31 -1.97
N TYR A 68 -8.17 -2.27 -2.49
CA TYR A 68 -8.72 -0.92 -2.52
C TYR A 68 -10.00 -0.83 -3.35
N TYR A 69 -10.03 -1.40 -4.56
CA TYR A 69 -11.23 -1.41 -5.39
C TYR A 69 -12.39 -2.19 -4.74
N GLU A 70 -12.09 -3.30 -4.06
CA GLU A 70 -13.06 -4.06 -3.29
C GLU A 70 -13.62 -3.22 -2.12
N HIS A 71 -12.75 -2.56 -1.35
CA HIS A 71 -13.15 -1.67 -0.25
C HIS A 71 -14.07 -0.54 -0.71
N MET A 72 -13.78 0.06 -1.87
CA MET A 72 -14.58 1.13 -2.44
C MET A 72 -15.87 0.65 -3.13
N GLY A 73 -16.04 -0.67 -3.30
CA GLY A 73 -17.18 -1.25 -4.02
C GLY A 73 -17.17 -0.96 -5.53
N TRP A 74 -16.00 -0.68 -6.12
CA TRP A 74 -15.86 -0.36 -7.54
C TRP A 74 -15.73 -1.58 -8.44
N GLY A 75 -15.66 -2.78 -7.86
CA GLY A 75 -15.56 -4.05 -8.59
C GLY A 75 -14.12 -4.50 -8.79
N LEU A 76 -13.85 -5.23 -9.87
CA LEU A 76 -12.54 -5.84 -10.10
C LEU A 76 -11.53 -4.81 -10.61
N TYR A 77 -10.40 -4.69 -9.92
CA TYR A 77 -9.24 -3.97 -10.45
C TYR A 77 -8.62 -4.76 -11.61
N THR A 78 -8.37 -4.09 -12.73
CA THR A 78 -7.61 -4.65 -13.85
C THR A 78 -6.51 -3.69 -14.23
N SER A 79 -5.25 -4.12 -14.11
CA SER A 79 -4.11 -3.36 -14.62
C SER A 79 -3.64 -3.94 -15.95
N ARG A 80 -3.26 -3.05 -16.87
CA ARG A 80 -2.53 -3.41 -18.11
C ARG A 80 -1.05 -3.08 -17.99
N ASP A 81 -0.62 -2.57 -16.84
CA ASP A 81 0.75 -2.16 -16.58
C ASP A 81 1.49 -3.31 -15.91
N GLU A 82 2.47 -3.88 -16.62
CA GLU A 82 3.28 -4.99 -16.13
C GLU A 82 4.09 -4.62 -14.89
N ARG A 83 4.27 -3.34 -14.59
CA ARG A 83 4.99 -2.84 -13.41
C ARG A 83 4.22 -3.01 -12.10
N ASP A 84 2.90 -3.22 -12.18
CA ASP A 84 2.07 -3.47 -11.00
C ASP A 84 2.15 -4.91 -10.50
N LEU A 85 2.61 -5.82 -11.36
CA LEU A 85 2.58 -7.27 -11.14
C LEU A 85 3.66 -7.79 -10.20
N PRO A 86 4.92 -7.31 -10.24
CA PRO A 86 5.95 -7.79 -9.33
C PRO A 86 5.55 -7.58 -7.88
N THR A 87 5.84 -8.59 -7.06
CA THR A 87 5.75 -8.49 -5.61
C THR A 87 6.77 -7.52 -5.06
N TYR A 88 6.51 -6.97 -3.89
CA TYR A 88 7.49 -6.17 -3.15
C TYR A 88 8.74 -6.99 -2.81
N ALA A 89 8.62 -8.31 -2.68
CA ALA A 89 9.76 -9.23 -2.58
C ALA A 89 10.68 -9.16 -3.80
N GLU A 90 10.10 -9.27 -5.00
CA GLU A 90 10.85 -9.18 -6.26
C GLU A 90 11.50 -7.82 -6.47
N LEU A 91 10.94 -6.77 -5.85
CA LEU A 91 11.49 -5.41 -5.87
C LEU A 91 12.52 -5.16 -4.75
N GLY A 92 12.74 -6.12 -3.83
CA GLY A 92 13.64 -5.99 -2.69
C GLY A 92 13.13 -5.02 -1.62
N TRP A 93 11.81 -4.85 -1.50
CA TRP A 93 11.18 -3.93 -0.56
C TRP A 93 10.79 -4.58 0.77
N GLU A 94 11.32 -5.78 1.02
CA GLU A 94 11.03 -6.65 2.17
C GLU A 94 11.47 -6.03 3.50
N ASP A 95 12.46 -5.14 3.48
CA ASP A 95 13.19 -4.76 4.68
C ASP A 95 13.80 -3.35 4.54
N GLU A 96 13.06 -2.32 4.96
CA GLU A 96 13.66 -1.08 5.49
C GLU A 96 12.88 -0.67 6.74
N GLY A 97 12.67 -1.65 7.61
CA GLY A 97 12.25 -1.45 8.98
C GLY A 97 13.47 -1.40 9.91
N GLU A 98 14.52 -0.64 9.59
CA GLU A 98 15.54 -0.17 10.54
C GLU A 98 16.53 0.78 9.86
N GLY A 99 16.57 2.03 10.32
CA GLY A 99 17.50 3.09 9.89
C GLY A 99 17.33 4.35 10.73
#